data_AF-A0A2J8IA10-F1
#
_entry.id   AF-A0A2J8IA10-F1
#
_cell.length_a   1.000
_cell.length_b   1.000
_cell.length_c   1.000
_cell.angle_alpha   90.00
_cell.angle_beta   90.00
_cell.angle_gamma   90.00
#
_symmetry.space_group_name_H-M   'P 1'
#
loop_
_entity.id
_entity.type
_entity.pdbx_description
1 polymer ?
#
loop_
_entity_poly.entity_id
_entity_poly.type
_entity_poly.pdbx_seq_one_letter_code
_entity_poly.pdbx_strand_id
1 'polypeptide(L)'
;MERGRHPGELHQPQPDGHTDADPRVRRGGGRIAAARGGRGRGQPAGPGVRHDRPGGGRPPPLHGRGEGSAAGGAAMSQDVETPTHTHSLRADRHSLTLVGPPIPAGTTLSILLGDRPIWSVHSGEAAKRGSGYVIDWPPALAGRLSGWARLSVRQDGRPLCPTATVAFDDSPDEFSLAEPGTGMPQIINKWGRIARNFEGQRAYLIDEALDEACRLVKWMRSRDQELFVTGGTLLGPVRDGRIMPGDDDVDLAYLSRHENPSDIVLEGFELERALHARGYETVRHSAGHLQLLFPGPDGTDRFYLDIFTYFITGGWFHGTFHAREHCEKVPVFPLRTLIINGRKLPAPADPEAMLAAIYGPGWQTPDPAFRFVTPPPARRRYDTWLGGLDWDRENWEDHHRAQLRGEGGHGPGHTPSDWAEELARQLPRRSRILELGCGLGADAKHFAEQGHHVVAVDYSRPAIEHLRGQQAGPGSLAFRRVNLNSLRETAPLAGLVKEDAGPLHVYARLLLNSLDWQGRENTLGLIRQLLRIQGQDAAAYLEVQVGGSKTPFPDCRFYAAMDGTGLKASLAELGLAADDVPPQPGRRDNGAIPTQRVKVRALP
;
A
#
# COMPACT_ATOMS: atom_id res chain seq x y z
N MET A 1 -31.38 23.74 -31.55
CA MET A 1 -31.99 23.12 -30.35
C MET A 1 -31.66 21.64 -30.40
N GLU A 2 -30.88 21.12 -29.46
CA GLU A 2 -30.81 19.69 -29.12
C GLU A 2 -30.06 19.56 -27.80
N ARG A 3 -30.50 18.67 -26.91
CA ARG A 3 -30.00 18.58 -25.53
C ARG A 3 -29.05 17.39 -25.40
N GLY A 4 -27.79 17.65 -25.06
CA GLY A 4 -26.86 16.60 -24.63
C GLY A 4 -27.30 16.00 -23.29
N ARG A 5 -27.18 14.68 -23.14
CA ARG A 5 -27.40 13.98 -21.86
C ARG A 5 -26.09 13.88 -21.09
N HIS A 6 -26.11 14.29 -19.82
CA HIS A 6 -25.03 13.98 -18.88
C HIS A 6 -25.15 12.53 -18.39
N PRO A 7 -24.04 11.78 -18.21
CA PRO A 7 -24.03 10.53 -17.46
C PRO A 7 -23.80 10.84 -15.97
N GLY A 8 -24.85 10.71 -15.14
CA GLY A 8 -24.77 11.17 -13.75
C GLY A 8 -25.91 10.76 -12.82
N GLU A 9 -26.52 9.59 -13.02
CA GLU A 9 -27.48 9.01 -12.08
C GLU A 9 -27.21 7.52 -11.88
N LEU A 10 -26.68 7.15 -10.71
CA LEU A 10 -26.66 5.76 -10.24
C LEU A 10 -27.98 5.47 -9.53
N HIS A 11 -28.81 4.62 -10.12
CA HIS A 11 -30.05 4.17 -9.49
C HIS A 11 -29.78 3.48 -8.15
N GLN A 12 -30.52 3.91 -7.11
CA GLN A 12 -30.64 3.17 -5.86
C GLN A 12 -31.37 1.84 -6.14
N PRO A 13 -30.85 0.69 -5.70
CA PRO A 13 -31.60 -0.56 -5.76
C PRO A 13 -32.71 -0.55 -4.70
N GLN A 14 -33.96 -0.76 -5.11
CA GLN A 14 -35.04 -1.05 -4.17
C GLN A 14 -34.84 -2.44 -3.53
N PRO A 15 -35.22 -2.64 -2.26
CA PRO A 15 -35.19 -3.95 -1.63
C PRO A 15 -36.39 -4.78 -2.12
N ASP A 16 -36.11 -5.90 -2.80
CA ASP A 16 -37.14 -6.91 -3.09
C ASP A 16 -37.66 -7.50 -1.77
N GLY A 17 -38.95 -7.31 -1.51
CA GLY A 17 -39.60 -7.80 -0.30
C GLY A 17 -39.94 -9.29 -0.40
N HIS A 18 -39.58 -10.05 0.63
CA HIS A 18 -40.23 -11.33 0.92
C HIS A 18 -40.93 -11.30 2.27
N THR A 19 -42.14 -11.85 2.28
CA THR A 19 -43.19 -11.68 3.28
C THR A 19 -43.05 -12.60 4.49
N ASP A 20 -43.56 -12.13 5.63
CA ASP A 20 -43.76 -12.88 6.87
C ASP A 20 -44.45 -14.24 6.68
N ALA A 21 -43.99 -15.24 7.46
CA ALA A 21 -44.78 -16.38 7.94
C ALA A 21 -44.10 -17.12 9.12
N ASP A 22 -44.15 -16.56 10.33
CA ASP A 22 -44.13 -17.35 11.58
C ASP A 22 -45.58 -17.85 11.84
N PRO A 23 -45.84 -19.03 12.47
CA PRO A 23 -45.87 -19.00 13.94
C PRO A 23 -45.49 -20.32 14.69
N ARG A 24 -44.85 -20.14 15.86
CA ARG A 24 -44.83 -21.02 17.09
C ARG A 24 -43.86 -22.23 17.06
N VAL A 25 -43.07 -22.53 18.11
CA VAL A 25 -43.54 -23.09 19.41
C VAL A 25 -42.43 -23.14 20.50
N ARG A 26 -42.76 -22.64 21.70
CA ARG A 26 -42.28 -22.97 23.08
C ARG A 26 -40.90 -22.59 23.64
N ARG A 27 -41.00 -22.20 24.92
CA ARG A 27 -39.96 -21.96 25.93
C ARG A 27 -39.38 -23.25 26.53
N GLY A 28 -38.12 -23.18 26.96
CA GLY A 28 -37.47 -24.05 27.94
C GLY A 28 -35.96 -23.75 27.93
N GLY A 29 -35.25 -23.44 29.01
CA GLY A 29 -35.58 -23.60 30.43
C GLY A 29 -34.75 -24.71 31.05
N GLY A 30 -33.43 -24.51 31.19
CA GLY A 30 -32.51 -25.53 31.72
C GLY A 30 -31.16 -24.96 32.16
N ARG A 31 -30.96 -24.82 33.47
CA ARG A 31 -29.62 -24.76 34.10
C ARG A 31 -29.11 -26.19 34.30
N ILE A 32 -27.79 -26.36 34.43
CA ILE A 32 -26.98 -27.45 35.06
C ILE A 32 -25.68 -27.58 34.23
N ALA A 33 -24.49 -27.89 34.76
CA ALA A 33 -23.83 -27.60 36.04
C ALA A 33 -22.33 -27.91 35.83
N ALA A 34 -21.45 -27.43 36.71
CA ALA A 34 -20.00 -27.68 36.57
C ALA A 34 -19.61 -29.12 36.91
N ALA A 35 -18.58 -29.64 36.24
CA ALA A 35 -17.83 -30.81 36.66
C ALA A 35 -16.35 -30.46 36.83
N ARG A 36 -15.81 -30.65 38.04
CA ARG A 36 -14.38 -30.55 38.36
C ARG A 36 -13.74 -31.94 38.33
N GLY A 37 -12.50 -32.03 37.86
CA GLY A 37 -11.62 -33.20 37.99
C GLY A 37 -10.57 -33.19 36.88
N GLY A 38 -9.30 -33.55 37.10
CA GLY A 38 -8.61 -33.91 38.34
C GLY A 38 -7.09 -33.86 38.09
N ARG A 39 -6.27 -33.79 39.15
CA ARG A 39 -4.81 -33.70 39.02
C ARG A 39 -4.19 -35.05 38.64
N GLY A 40 -3.18 -35.05 37.76
CA GLY A 40 -2.27 -36.17 37.53
C GLY A 40 -0.84 -35.69 37.33
N ARG A 41 0.07 -36.01 38.27
CA ARG A 41 1.52 -35.79 38.14
C ARG A 41 2.19 -37.04 37.56
N GLY A 42 3.25 -36.88 36.78
CA GLY A 42 4.10 -38.00 36.38
C GLY A 42 5.24 -37.63 35.43
N GLN A 43 6.39 -37.24 36.00
CA GLN A 43 7.69 -37.50 35.35
C GLN A 43 8.18 -38.89 35.81
N PRO A 44 9.08 -39.52 35.05
CA PRO A 44 10.43 -39.69 35.58
C PRO A 44 11.56 -39.40 34.58
N ALA A 45 12.80 -39.47 35.07
CA ALA A 45 14.03 -39.02 34.42
C ALA A 45 14.63 -39.99 33.38
N GLY A 46 15.62 -39.50 32.63
CA GLY A 46 16.50 -40.31 31.77
C GLY A 46 17.63 -41.02 32.51
N PRO A 47 18.53 -41.70 31.77
CA PRO A 47 19.89 -41.17 31.52
C PRO A 47 20.27 -41.30 30.02
N GLY A 48 21.38 -40.79 29.48
CA GLY A 48 22.52 -40.02 30.01
C GLY A 48 23.85 -40.48 29.37
N VAL A 49 24.78 -39.55 29.06
CA VAL A 49 26.21 -39.81 28.72
C VAL A 49 26.42 -40.38 27.27
N ARG A 50 27.45 -40.08 26.45
CA ARG A 50 28.81 -39.45 26.60
C ARG A 50 29.23 -38.65 25.33
N HIS A 51 30.38 -37.95 25.41
CA HIS A 51 31.09 -37.29 24.29
C HIS A 51 31.69 -38.29 23.27
N ASP A 52 31.94 -37.83 22.02
CA ASP A 52 33.32 -37.74 21.49
C ASP A 52 33.44 -36.97 20.15
N ARG A 53 34.59 -36.29 19.97
CA ARG A 53 35.20 -35.72 18.76
C ARG A 53 36.71 -35.98 18.92
N PRO A 54 37.49 -36.33 17.86
CA PRO A 54 38.22 -35.28 17.13
C PRO A 54 38.63 -35.63 15.67
N GLY A 55 39.30 -34.67 14.99
CA GLY A 55 40.04 -34.86 13.73
C GLY A 55 39.27 -34.42 12.47
N GLY A 56 39.79 -33.60 11.54
CA GLY A 56 41.11 -32.96 11.43
C GLY A 56 41.99 -33.58 10.34
N GLY A 57 41.90 -33.09 9.09
CA GLY A 57 42.73 -33.57 7.98
C GLY A 57 42.56 -32.84 6.63
N ARG A 58 43.57 -32.05 6.23
CA ARG A 58 43.84 -31.43 4.90
C ARG A 58 45.29 -30.88 4.90
N PRO A 59 45.95 -30.56 3.77
CA PRO A 59 45.69 -30.89 2.36
C PRO A 59 46.54 -32.12 1.94
N PRO A 60 47.70 -32.11 1.21
CA PRO A 60 48.49 -31.10 0.47
C PRO A 60 48.27 -31.16 -1.09
N PRO A 61 49.06 -30.53 -2.00
CA PRO A 61 48.71 -30.32 -3.42
C PRO A 61 49.67 -30.97 -4.45
N LEU A 62 49.36 -30.83 -5.76
CA LEU A 62 50.34 -31.02 -6.85
C LEU A 62 50.21 -29.93 -7.95
N HIS A 63 51.33 -29.26 -8.22
CA HIS A 63 51.56 -28.50 -9.45
C HIS A 63 52.16 -29.41 -10.53
N GLY A 64 51.88 -29.13 -11.80
CA GLY A 64 52.60 -29.68 -12.95
C GLY A 64 52.47 -28.78 -14.17
N ARG A 65 53.57 -28.13 -14.58
CA ARG A 65 53.71 -27.50 -15.91
C ARG A 65 54.34 -28.52 -16.87
N GLY A 66 53.99 -28.47 -18.15
CA GLY A 66 54.64 -29.26 -19.20
C GLY A 66 54.04 -28.91 -20.57
N GLU A 67 54.89 -28.61 -21.54
CA GLU A 67 54.54 -27.96 -22.81
C GLU A 67 54.20 -28.92 -23.95
N GLY A 68 53.45 -28.43 -24.93
CA GLY A 68 53.80 -28.61 -26.35
C GLY A 68 53.34 -29.87 -27.09
N SER A 69 52.22 -29.75 -27.82
CA SER A 69 52.12 -30.34 -29.17
C SER A 69 51.07 -29.61 -30.00
N ALA A 70 51.40 -29.27 -31.24
CA ALA A 70 50.50 -28.61 -32.18
C ALA A 70 49.98 -29.61 -33.21
N ALA A 71 48.65 -29.75 -33.28
CA ALA A 71 47.96 -30.40 -34.40
C ALA A 71 46.59 -29.73 -34.57
N GLY A 72 46.22 -29.41 -35.81
CA GLY A 72 45.02 -28.63 -36.11
C GLY A 72 43.72 -29.40 -35.85
N GLY A 73 42.73 -28.70 -35.30
CA GLY A 73 41.34 -29.16 -35.18
C GLY A 73 40.42 -27.95 -35.38
N ALA A 74 39.33 -28.13 -36.14
CA ALA A 74 38.51 -27.03 -36.62
C ALA A 74 37.98 -26.14 -35.49
N ALA A 75 38.08 -24.82 -35.68
CA ALA A 75 37.30 -23.87 -34.89
C ALA A 75 35.82 -24.09 -35.23
N MET A 76 35.07 -24.70 -34.30
CA MET A 76 33.61 -24.58 -34.32
C MET A 76 33.28 -23.12 -34.02
N SER A 77 33.00 -22.35 -35.07
CA SER A 77 32.21 -21.13 -34.94
C SER A 77 30.89 -21.51 -34.30
N GLN A 78 30.72 -21.17 -33.03
CA GLN A 78 29.38 -20.97 -32.51
C GLN A 78 28.83 -19.78 -33.27
N ASP A 79 27.94 -20.05 -34.23
CA ASP A 79 27.14 -19.01 -34.85
C ASP A 79 26.37 -18.32 -33.72
N VAL A 80 26.84 -17.12 -33.37
CA VAL A 80 26.05 -16.20 -32.57
C VAL A 80 24.90 -15.80 -33.48
N GLU A 81 23.75 -16.48 -33.35
CA GLU A 81 22.52 -16.10 -34.02
C GLU A 81 22.25 -14.62 -33.69
N THR A 82 22.52 -13.74 -34.65
CA THR A 82 22.18 -12.33 -34.54
C THR A 82 20.67 -12.28 -34.26
N PRO A 83 20.21 -11.73 -33.11
CA PRO A 83 18.81 -11.78 -32.75
C PRO A 83 17.97 -11.17 -33.86
N THR A 84 17.11 -11.99 -34.47
CA THR A 84 16.25 -11.61 -35.58
C THR A 84 15.10 -10.76 -35.07
N HIS A 85 15.40 -9.50 -34.80
CA HIS A 85 14.40 -8.50 -34.42
C HIS A 85 13.37 -8.38 -35.56
N THR A 86 12.12 -8.69 -35.23
CA THR A 86 11.00 -8.66 -36.20
C THR A 86 10.15 -7.40 -36.08
N HIS A 87 10.36 -6.62 -35.01
CA HIS A 87 9.57 -5.45 -34.68
C HIS A 87 10.44 -4.21 -34.46
N SER A 88 9.85 -3.04 -34.73
CA SER A 88 10.36 -1.74 -34.27
C SER A 88 9.50 -1.23 -33.11
N LEU A 89 10.13 -0.49 -32.19
CA LEU A 89 9.50 0.07 -30.99
C LEU A 89 9.39 1.59 -31.13
N ARG A 90 8.24 2.12 -30.73
CA ARG A 90 8.03 3.54 -30.40
C ARG A 90 7.30 3.60 -29.06
N ALA A 91 7.47 4.66 -28.29
CA ALA A 91 6.58 4.93 -27.16
C ALA A 91 6.43 6.44 -26.96
N ASP A 92 5.45 6.82 -26.18
CA ASP A 92 5.25 8.15 -25.62
C ASP A 92 4.92 8.01 -24.12
N ARG A 93 4.52 9.10 -23.46
CA ARG A 93 4.14 9.11 -22.04
C ARG A 93 2.87 8.31 -21.69
N HIS A 94 2.10 7.85 -22.68
CA HIS A 94 0.82 7.16 -22.51
C HIS A 94 0.87 5.70 -22.97
N SER A 95 1.60 5.39 -24.05
CA SER A 95 1.62 4.07 -24.65
C SER A 95 2.97 3.68 -25.26
N LEU A 96 3.18 2.36 -25.41
CA LEU A 96 4.22 1.75 -26.23
C LEU A 96 3.59 1.11 -27.46
N THR A 97 4.15 1.37 -28.64
CA THR A 97 3.72 0.81 -29.92
C THR A 97 4.81 -0.08 -30.52
N LEU A 98 4.46 -1.34 -30.80
CA LEU A 98 5.27 -2.29 -31.56
C LEU A 98 4.77 -2.40 -33.00
N VAL A 99 5.64 -2.16 -33.98
CA VAL A 99 5.31 -2.26 -35.42
C VAL A 99 6.10 -3.40 -36.04
N GLY A 100 5.41 -4.42 -36.52
CA GLY A 100 5.97 -5.65 -37.08
C GLY A 100 4.88 -6.68 -37.45
N PRO A 101 5.24 -7.96 -37.66
CA PRO A 101 4.31 -9.04 -37.92
C PRO A 101 3.27 -9.27 -36.78
N PRO A 102 2.22 -10.08 -36.99
CA PRO A 102 1.29 -10.41 -35.93
C PRO A 102 1.94 -11.16 -34.76
N ILE A 103 2.00 -10.52 -33.58
CA ILE A 103 2.27 -11.16 -32.29
C ILE A 103 1.10 -12.12 -31.95
N PRO A 104 1.35 -13.40 -31.62
CA PRO A 104 0.31 -14.35 -31.22
C PRO A 104 -0.40 -13.92 -29.93
N ALA A 105 -1.68 -14.27 -29.78
CA ALA A 105 -2.45 -13.94 -28.59
C ALA A 105 -2.01 -14.77 -27.37
N GLY A 106 -1.94 -14.15 -26.19
CA GLY A 106 -1.57 -14.81 -24.94
C GLY A 106 -0.07 -15.03 -24.74
N THR A 107 0.78 -14.43 -25.57
CA THR A 107 2.24 -14.41 -25.36
C THR A 107 2.60 -13.33 -24.33
N THR A 108 3.61 -13.59 -23.52
CA THR A 108 4.14 -12.63 -22.55
C THR A 108 5.05 -11.64 -23.25
N LEU A 109 4.72 -10.35 -23.19
CA LEU A 109 5.57 -9.25 -23.60
C LEU A 109 6.19 -8.61 -22.35
N SER A 110 7.49 -8.76 -22.17
CA SER A 110 8.25 -8.10 -21.10
C SER A 110 8.93 -6.85 -21.65
N ILE A 111 8.62 -5.70 -21.06
CA ILE A 111 9.23 -4.41 -21.38
C ILE A 111 10.46 -4.23 -20.49
N LEU A 112 11.59 -3.88 -21.11
CA LEU A 112 12.87 -3.67 -20.44
C LEU A 112 13.25 -2.18 -20.50
N LEU A 113 13.79 -1.67 -19.38
CA LEU A 113 14.48 -0.39 -19.29
C LEU A 113 15.99 -0.67 -19.25
N GLY A 114 16.69 -0.28 -20.30
CA GLY A 114 17.99 -0.89 -20.63
C GLY A 114 17.83 -2.40 -20.82
N ASP A 115 18.59 -3.18 -20.05
CA ASP A 115 18.53 -4.65 -20.04
C ASP A 115 17.63 -5.23 -18.94
N ARG A 116 17.05 -4.39 -18.07
CA ARG A 116 16.29 -4.81 -16.89
C ARG A 116 14.78 -4.85 -17.18
N PRO A 117 14.09 -5.99 -16.99
CA PRO A 117 12.63 -6.02 -17.10
C PRO A 117 12.00 -5.11 -16.04
N ILE A 118 11.09 -4.23 -16.47
CA ILE A 118 10.37 -3.31 -15.58
C ILE A 118 8.87 -3.63 -15.48
N TRP A 119 8.31 -4.31 -16.48
CA TRP A 119 6.89 -4.64 -16.54
C TRP A 119 6.66 -5.77 -17.55
N SER A 120 5.61 -6.59 -17.36
CA SER A 120 5.15 -7.56 -18.35
C SER A 120 3.64 -7.50 -18.55
N VAL A 121 3.19 -7.87 -19.75
CA VAL A 121 1.79 -7.83 -20.19
C VAL A 121 1.49 -8.94 -21.19
N HIS A 122 0.27 -9.45 -21.17
CA HIS A 122 -0.21 -10.39 -22.20
C HIS A 122 -0.58 -9.65 -23.49
N SER A 123 -0.14 -10.15 -24.64
CA SER A 123 -0.36 -9.53 -25.95
C SER A 123 -1.84 -9.30 -26.34
N GLY A 124 -2.78 -9.95 -25.63
CA GLY A 124 -4.22 -9.79 -25.81
C GLY A 124 -4.85 -8.59 -25.07
N GLU A 125 -4.14 -7.96 -24.13
CA GLU A 125 -4.62 -6.77 -23.39
C GLU A 125 -4.36 -5.46 -24.14
N ALA A 126 -3.59 -5.52 -25.24
CA ALA A 126 -3.23 -4.40 -26.10
C ALA A 126 -4.42 -3.90 -26.94
N ALA A 127 -4.90 -2.68 -26.70
CA ALA A 127 -6.00 -2.08 -27.46
C ALA A 127 -5.58 -1.80 -28.92
N LYS A 128 -6.19 -2.52 -29.87
CA LYS A 128 -5.85 -2.40 -31.31
C LYS A 128 -6.58 -1.25 -32.02
N ARG A 129 -5.83 -0.45 -32.78
CA ARG A 129 -6.23 0.11 -34.09
C ARG A 129 -5.03 0.68 -34.86
N GLY A 130 -4.50 -0.07 -35.82
CA GLY A 130 -3.38 0.34 -36.69
C GLY A 130 -2.56 -0.84 -37.21
N SER A 131 -1.46 -0.56 -37.90
CA SER A 131 -0.48 -1.55 -38.39
C SER A 131 0.53 -1.98 -37.30
N GLY A 132 0.10 -2.05 -36.04
CA GLY A 132 0.94 -2.32 -34.89
C GLY A 132 0.15 -2.61 -33.62
N TYR A 133 0.86 -3.02 -32.57
CA TYR A 133 0.33 -3.35 -31.25
C TYR A 133 0.58 -2.17 -30.31
N VAL A 134 -0.50 -1.55 -29.81
CA VAL A 134 -0.44 -0.43 -28.86
C VAL A 134 -0.73 -0.97 -27.46
N ILE A 135 0.19 -0.70 -26.55
CA ILE A 135 0.18 -1.15 -25.17
C ILE A 135 0.17 0.11 -24.29
N ASP A 136 -0.96 0.40 -23.66
CA ASP A 136 -1.05 1.51 -22.71
C ASP A 136 -0.15 1.21 -21.50
N TRP A 137 0.61 2.22 -21.04
CA TRP A 137 1.42 2.07 -19.84
C TRP A 137 0.53 1.85 -18.62
N PRO A 138 0.98 1.08 -17.60
CA PRO A 138 0.31 1.04 -16.31
C PRO A 138 0.18 2.45 -15.76
N PRO A 139 -0.98 2.86 -15.23
CA PRO A 139 -1.21 4.18 -14.64
C PRO A 139 -0.05 4.65 -13.72
N ALA A 140 0.42 3.76 -12.83
CA ALA A 140 1.54 4.05 -11.94
C ALA A 140 2.87 4.33 -12.66
N LEU A 141 3.13 3.67 -13.80
CA LEU A 141 4.33 3.91 -14.62
C LEU A 141 4.18 5.14 -15.50
N ALA A 142 3.07 5.25 -16.25
CA ALA A 142 2.73 6.38 -17.11
C ALA A 142 2.93 7.70 -16.35
N GLY A 143 2.55 7.70 -15.07
CA GLY A 143 2.83 8.75 -14.12
C GLY A 143 4.26 9.27 -14.13
N ARG A 144 5.23 8.37 -13.94
CA ARG A 144 6.63 8.74 -13.66
C ARG A 144 7.47 8.96 -14.93
N LEU A 145 6.97 8.63 -16.12
CA LEU A 145 7.72 8.78 -17.39
C LEU A 145 7.96 10.27 -17.73
N SER A 146 9.23 10.67 -17.76
CA SER A 146 9.71 12.01 -18.15
C SER A 146 11.13 11.89 -18.71
N GLY A 147 11.58 12.84 -19.52
CA GLY A 147 12.87 12.79 -20.20
C GLY A 147 12.93 11.68 -21.25
N TRP A 148 14.03 10.92 -21.30
CA TRP A 148 14.23 9.87 -22.30
C TRP A 148 14.68 8.52 -21.69
N ALA A 149 14.38 7.41 -22.37
CA ALA A 149 14.74 6.07 -21.95
C ALA A 149 15.27 5.22 -23.10
N ARG A 150 16.08 4.20 -22.77
CA ARG A 150 16.37 3.07 -23.65
C ARG A 150 15.41 1.93 -23.34
N LEU A 151 14.55 1.59 -24.30
CA LEU A 151 13.52 0.56 -24.15
C LEU A 151 13.74 -0.60 -25.13
N SER A 152 13.51 -1.82 -24.67
CA SER A 152 13.38 -3.01 -25.54
C SER A 152 12.23 -3.89 -25.06
N VAL A 153 11.78 -4.82 -25.91
CA VAL A 153 10.73 -5.80 -25.56
C VAL A 153 11.23 -7.21 -25.85
N ARG A 154 10.92 -8.12 -24.92
CA ARG A 154 11.07 -9.57 -25.11
C ARG A 154 9.69 -10.22 -25.25
N GLN A 155 9.53 -11.12 -26.22
CA GLN A 155 8.39 -12.02 -26.32
C GLN A 155 8.79 -13.39 -25.76
N ASP A 156 8.10 -13.86 -24.73
CA ASP A 156 8.32 -15.17 -24.10
C ASP A 156 9.81 -15.40 -23.74
N GLY A 157 10.48 -14.34 -23.25
CA GLY A 157 11.89 -14.31 -22.88
C GLY A 157 12.89 -14.04 -24.03
N ARG A 158 12.47 -14.03 -25.30
CA ARG A 158 13.33 -13.80 -26.48
C ARG A 158 13.25 -12.35 -26.97
N PRO A 159 14.34 -11.70 -27.44
CA PRO A 159 14.30 -10.36 -27.99
C PRO A 159 13.32 -10.22 -29.17
N LEU A 160 12.43 -9.23 -29.13
CA LEU A 160 11.41 -8.98 -30.16
C LEU A 160 11.77 -7.81 -31.08
N CYS A 161 12.32 -6.74 -30.49
CA CYS A 161 12.75 -5.51 -31.13
C CYS A 161 14.16 -5.12 -30.64
N PRO A 162 14.94 -4.33 -31.39
CA PRO A 162 16.19 -3.78 -30.87
C PRO A 162 15.88 -2.77 -29.75
N THR A 163 16.89 -2.46 -28.94
CA THR A 163 16.81 -1.35 -27.98
C THR A 163 16.67 -0.02 -28.72
N ALA A 164 15.58 0.70 -28.44
CA ALA A 164 15.30 2.01 -29.01
C ALA A 164 15.40 3.11 -27.95
N THR A 165 15.97 4.26 -28.30
CA THR A 165 15.90 5.47 -27.48
C THR A 165 14.56 6.18 -27.74
N VAL A 166 13.83 6.46 -26.68
CA VAL A 166 12.51 7.12 -26.71
C VAL A 166 12.53 8.35 -25.80
N ALA A 167 11.96 9.47 -26.25
CA ALA A 167 11.69 10.64 -25.41
C ALA A 167 10.19 10.69 -25.04
N PHE A 168 9.89 11.01 -23.79
CA PHE A 168 8.53 11.13 -23.24
C PHE A 168 8.05 12.59 -23.16
N ASP A 169 8.98 13.52 -22.95
CA ASP A 169 8.80 14.97 -22.96
C ASP A 169 10.12 15.69 -23.35
N ASP A 170 10.16 17.01 -23.18
CA ASP A 170 11.31 17.86 -23.53
C ASP A 170 12.45 17.87 -22.48
N SER A 171 12.36 17.07 -21.41
CA SER A 171 13.42 17.00 -20.39
C SER A 171 14.69 16.32 -20.92
N PRO A 172 15.90 16.83 -20.60
CA PRO A 172 17.16 16.24 -21.07
C PRO A 172 17.60 14.97 -20.31
N ASP A 173 16.94 14.64 -19.20
CA ASP A 173 17.40 13.61 -18.26
C ASP A 173 17.05 12.17 -18.71
N GLU A 174 17.92 11.19 -18.40
CA GLU A 174 17.61 9.77 -18.62
C GLU A 174 16.64 9.27 -17.53
N PHE A 175 15.46 8.80 -17.93
CA PHE A 175 14.47 8.21 -17.07
C PHE A 175 15.02 6.96 -16.36
N SER A 176 14.92 6.93 -15.04
CA SER A 176 15.19 5.74 -14.24
C SER A 176 13.96 5.34 -13.41
N LEU A 177 13.56 4.07 -13.53
CA LEU A 177 12.57 3.48 -12.63
C LEU A 177 13.29 2.93 -11.39
N ALA A 178 13.57 3.82 -10.45
CA ALA A 178 14.20 3.55 -9.17
C ALA A 178 13.51 4.37 -8.05
N GLU A 179 13.60 3.89 -6.82
CA GLU A 179 13.07 4.60 -5.65
C GLU A 179 13.85 5.90 -5.43
N PRO A 180 13.17 7.07 -5.38
CA PRO A 180 13.81 8.35 -5.09
C PRO A 180 14.62 8.30 -3.80
N GLY A 181 15.81 8.90 -3.81
CA GLY A 181 16.73 8.90 -2.69
C GLY A 181 17.50 7.61 -2.38
N THR A 182 16.91 6.42 -2.53
CA THR A 182 17.65 5.15 -2.27
C THR A 182 18.35 4.63 -3.52
N GLY A 183 17.87 5.00 -4.72
CA GLY A 183 18.34 4.45 -5.99
C GLY A 183 17.98 2.97 -6.19
N MET A 184 17.15 2.39 -5.31
CA MET A 184 16.80 0.98 -5.40
C MET A 184 15.98 0.71 -6.67
N PRO A 185 16.35 -0.27 -7.52
CA PRO A 185 15.60 -0.58 -8.73
C PRO A 185 14.12 -0.86 -8.42
N GLN A 186 13.21 -0.26 -9.19
CA GLN A 186 11.77 -0.47 -9.06
C GLN A 186 11.20 -1.16 -10.32
N ILE A 187 10.09 -1.87 -10.15
CA ILE A 187 9.33 -2.57 -11.20
C ILE A 187 7.83 -2.33 -11.01
N ILE A 188 7.03 -2.57 -12.05
CA ILE A 188 5.59 -2.73 -11.93
C ILE A 188 5.30 -4.17 -11.51
N ASN A 189 4.74 -4.32 -10.31
CA ASN A 189 4.50 -5.61 -9.68
C ASN A 189 3.17 -6.27 -10.11
N LYS A 190 2.91 -7.47 -9.59
CA LYS A 190 1.67 -8.27 -9.72
C LYS A 190 0.36 -7.54 -9.32
N TRP A 191 0.46 -6.36 -8.69
CA TRP A 191 -0.66 -5.51 -8.27
C TRP A 191 -0.84 -4.27 -9.19
N GLY A 192 -0.01 -4.11 -10.22
CA GLY A 192 0.01 -2.93 -11.09
C GLY A 192 0.62 -1.68 -10.45
N ARG A 193 1.23 -1.81 -9.27
CA ARG A 193 1.90 -0.71 -8.54
C ARG A 193 3.40 -0.72 -8.82
N ILE A 194 4.04 0.43 -8.64
CA ILE A 194 5.50 0.52 -8.57
C ILE A 194 5.93 -0.04 -7.21
N ALA A 195 6.85 -1.00 -7.21
CA ALA A 195 7.47 -1.56 -6.01
C ALA A 195 8.97 -1.76 -6.23
N ARG A 196 9.72 -1.88 -5.13
CA ARG A 196 11.13 -2.26 -5.14
C ARG A 196 11.32 -3.65 -5.77
N ASN A 197 12.43 -3.84 -6.49
CA ASN A 197 12.89 -5.16 -6.94
C ASN A 197 14.14 -5.54 -6.15
N PHE A 198 14.06 -6.66 -5.43
CA PHE A 198 15.10 -7.14 -4.52
C PHE A 198 15.96 -8.29 -5.09
N GLU A 199 15.81 -8.63 -6.37
CA GLU A 199 16.54 -9.71 -7.05
C GLU A 199 18.03 -9.77 -6.66
N GLY A 200 18.38 -10.81 -5.90
CA GLY A 200 19.75 -11.12 -5.48
C GLY A 200 20.31 -10.34 -4.29
N GLN A 201 19.69 -9.25 -3.83
CA GLN A 201 20.34 -8.32 -2.87
C GLN A 201 20.03 -8.59 -1.39
N ARG A 202 18.92 -9.27 -1.06
CA ARG A 202 18.40 -9.39 0.32
C ARG A 202 18.05 -10.82 0.77
N ALA A 203 18.60 -11.85 0.12
CA ALA A 203 18.25 -13.27 0.35
C ALA A 203 18.46 -13.82 1.79
N TYR A 204 19.10 -13.08 2.69
CA TYR A 204 19.20 -13.44 4.12
C TYR A 204 18.00 -12.94 4.96
N LEU A 205 17.29 -11.91 4.50
CA LEU A 205 16.18 -11.31 5.23
C LEU A 205 14.92 -12.19 5.22
N ILE A 206 14.75 -13.02 4.18
CA ILE A 206 13.67 -14.01 4.15
C ILE A 206 13.79 -15.03 5.29
N ASP A 207 15.02 -15.40 5.69
CA ASP A 207 15.24 -16.29 6.82
C ASP A 207 14.89 -15.61 8.16
N GLU A 208 15.20 -14.32 8.34
CA GLU A 208 14.72 -13.52 9.48
C GLU A 208 13.19 -13.45 9.52
N ALA A 209 12.55 -13.19 8.37
CA ALA A 209 11.10 -13.08 8.23
C ALA A 209 10.38 -14.42 8.55
N LEU A 210 10.92 -15.56 8.11
CA LEU A 210 10.37 -16.88 8.42
C LEU A 210 10.57 -17.29 9.89
N ASP A 211 11.68 -16.89 10.51
CA ASP A 211 11.87 -17.08 11.96
C ASP A 211 10.84 -16.27 12.75
N GLU A 212 10.53 -15.05 12.32
CA GLU A 212 9.49 -14.23 12.92
C GLU A 212 8.08 -14.79 12.65
N ALA A 213 7.81 -15.29 11.44
CA ALA A 213 6.59 -16.03 11.13
C ALA A 213 6.39 -17.24 12.08
N CYS A 214 7.46 -17.98 12.37
CA CYS A 214 7.43 -19.08 13.35
C CYS A 214 7.14 -18.60 14.78
N ARG A 215 7.53 -17.38 15.16
CA ARG A 215 7.19 -16.77 16.47
C ARG A 215 5.71 -16.34 16.48
N LEU A 216 5.24 -15.69 15.42
CA LEU A 216 3.85 -15.23 15.27
C LEU A 216 2.86 -16.40 15.26
N VAL A 217 3.14 -17.49 14.53
CA VAL A 217 2.34 -18.73 14.55
C VAL A 217 2.21 -19.30 15.96
N LYS A 218 3.31 -19.39 16.71
CA LYS A 218 3.29 -19.88 18.11
C LYS A 218 2.49 -18.96 19.02
N TRP A 219 2.62 -17.64 18.83
CA TRP A 219 1.91 -16.65 19.63
C TRP A 219 0.40 -16.62 19.35
N MET A 220 -0.02 -16.68 18.08
CA MET A 220 -1.44 -16.76 17.72
C MET A 220 -2.09 -18.03 18.24
N ARG A 221 -1.38 -19.17 18.22
CA ARG A 221 -1.86 -20.41 18.85
C ARG A 221 -2.11 -20.28 20.35
N SER A 222 -1.36 -19.43 21.07
CA SER A 222 -1.66 -19.13 22.49
C SER A 222 -2.87 -18.20 22.70
N ARG A 223 -3.56 -17.82 21.63
CA ARG A 223 -4.77 -16.99 21.60
C ARG A 223 -5.95 -17.72 20.94
N ASP A 224 -5.86 -19.05 20.85
CA ASP A 224 -6.84 -19.94 20.22
C ASP A 224 -7.15 -19.57 18.75
N GLN A 225 -6.11 -19.16 18.00
CA GLN A 225 -6.22 -18.80 16.58
C GLN A 225 -5.01 -19.31 15.79
N GLU A 226 -5.23 -19.84 14.60
CA GLU A 226 -4.15 -20.42 13.80
C GLU A 226 -3.78 -19.54 12.60
N LEU A 227 -2.51 -19.14 12.53
CA LEU A 227 -1.90 -18.58 11.33
C LEU A 227 -1.38 -19.71 10.43
N PHE A 228 -1.50 -19.53 9.12
CA PHE A 228 -0.94 -20.37 8.08
C PHE A 228 -0.34 -19.52 6.95
N VAL A 229 0.61 -20.07 6.20
CA VAL A 229 1.19 -19.39 5.03
C VAL A 229 0.19 -19.33 3.87
N THR A 230 0.20 -18.21 3.15
CA THR A 230 -0.64 -17.97 1.97
C THR A 230 0.18 -17.30 0.84
N GLY A 231 -0.47 -16.83 -0.22
CA GLY A 231 0.16 -15.98 -1.23
C GLY A 231 1.46 -16.54 -1.85
N GLY A 232 2.48 -15.69 -1.98
CA GLY A 232 3.78 -16.03 -2.55
C GLY A 232 4.54 -17.05 -1.69
N THR A 233 4.49 -16.88 -0.37
CA THR A 233 5.10 -17.79 0.61
C THR A 233 4.53 -19.21 0.54
N LEU A 234 3.27 -19.37 0.15
CA LEU A 234 2.67 -20.68 -0.14
C LEU A 234 2.99 -21.16 -1.56
N LEU A 235 2.92 -20.28 -2.55
CA LEU A 235 3.08 -20.61 -3.97
C LEU A 235 4.44 -21.22 -4.27
N GLY A 236 5.54 -20.57 -3.86
CA GLY A 236 6.90 -21.03 -4.14
C GLY A 236 7.14 -22.47 -3.65
N PRO A 237 7.01 -22.76 -2.35
CA PRO A 237 7.24 -24.09 -1.81
C PRO A 237 6.32 -25.19 -2.36
N VAL A 238 5.08 -24.86 -2.77
CA VAL A 238 4.14 -25.83 -3.35
C VAL A 238 4.39 -26.09 -4.84
N ARG A 239 4.74 -25.06 -5.63
CA ARG A 239 5.01 -25.18 -7.07
C ARG A 239 6.45 -25.60 -7.38
N ASP A 240 7.41 -24.92 -6.76
CA ASP A 240 8.84 -24.96 -7.10
C ASP A 240 9.69 -25.68 -6.03
N GLY A 241 9.09 -26.10 -4.91
CA GLY A 241 9.79 -26.74 -3.78
C GLY A 241 10.70 -25.81 -2.96
N ARG A 242 10.67 -24.50 -3.24
CA ARG A 242 11.51 -23.46 -2.61
C ARG A 242 10.81 -22.10 -2.69
N ILE A 243 11.26 -21.13 -1.89
CA ILE A 243 10.76 -19.75 -1.97
C ILE A 243 11.11 -19.13 -3.33
N MET A 244 10.28 -18.21 -3.81
CA MET A 244 10.51 -17.53 -5.07
C MET A 244 11.77 -16.64 -4.99
N PRO A 245 12.62 -16.61 -6.04
CA PRO A 245 13.76 -15.69 -6.07
C PRO A 245 13.28 -14.23 -5.99
N GLY A 246 13.78 -13.49 -5.00
CA GLY A 246 13.43 -12.08 -4.81
C GLY A 246 12.22 -11.79 -3.91
N ASP A 247 11.54 -12.81 -3.35
CA ASP A 247 10.61 -12.61 -2.22
C ASP A 247 11.39 -11.99 -1.05
N ASP A 248 10.93 -10.83 -0.55
CA ASP A 248 11.46 -10.15 0.63
C ASP A 248 10.46 -10.10 1.81
N ASP A 249 9.27 -10.65 1.60
CA ASP A 249 8.15 -10.67 2.54
C ASP A 249 7.68 -12.10 2.90
N VAL A 250 6.80 -12.17 3.89
CA VAL A 250 6.12 -13.42 4.27
C VAL A 250 4.62 -13.18 4.41
N ASP A 251 3.86 -13.87 3.56
CA ASP A 251 2.40 -13.89 3.50
C ASP A 251 1.83 -14.89 4.52
N LEU A 252 1.18 -14.39 5.57
CA LEU A 252 0.40 -15.18 6.53
C LEU A 252 -1.09 -14.86 6.44
N ALA A 253 -1.93 -15.82 6.76
CA ALA A 253 -3.36 -15.61 6.94
C ALA A 253 -3.89 -16.37 8.16
N TYR A 254 -5.02 -15.92 8.69
CA TYR A 254 -5.87 -16.70 9.59
C TYR A 254 -7.30 -16.70 9.06
N LEU A 255 -8.07 -17.73 9.41
CA LEU A 255 -9.52 -17.72 9.20
C LEU A 255 -10.18 -17.12 10.45
N SER A 256 -11.00 -16.09 10.26
CA SER A 256 -11.81 -15.51 11.31
C SER A 256 -12.81 -16.53 11.85
N ARG A 257 -13.07 -16.48 13.16
CA ARG A 257 -14.11 -17.28 13.82
C ARG A 257 -15.52 -16.70 13.59
N HIS A 258 -15.61 -15.51 13.00
CA HIS A 258 -16.84 -14.74 12.84
C HIS A 258 -17.34 -14.79 11.40
N GLU A 259 -18.66 -14.82 11.22
CA GLU A 259 -19.29 -14.66 9.89
C GLU A 259 -19.81 -13.24 9.63
N ASN A 260 -20.04 -12.46 10.69
CA ASN A 260 -20.52 -11.09 10.58
C ASN A 260 -19.36 -10.14 10.19
N PRO A 261 -19.50 -9.34 9.12
CA PRO A 261 -18.43 -8.44 8.67
C PRO A 261 -17.91 -7.47 9.74
N SER A 262 -18.79 -6.95 10.61
CA SER A 262 -18.38 -6.04 11.68
C SER A 262 -17.54 -6.75 12.76
N ASP A 263 -17.89 -7.98 13.11
CA ASP A 263 -17.13 -8.76 14.10
C ASP A 263 -15.75 -9.17 13.53
N ILE A 264 -15.69 -9.52 12.25
CA ILE A 264 -14.42 -9.80 11.53
C ILE A 264 -13.50 -8.58 11.56
N VAL A 265 -14.04 -7.38 11.31
CA VAL A 265 -13.31 -6.10 11.39
C VAL A 265 -12.80 -5.83 12.81
N LEU A 266 -13.64 -6.09 13.83
CA LEU A 266 -13.27 -5.91 15.23
C LEU A 266 -12.17 -6.89 15.67
N GLU A 267 -12.23 -8.17 15.27
CA GLU A 267 -11.18 -9.16 15.49
C GLU A 267 -9.85 -8.72 14.86
N GLY A 268 -9.89 -8.21 13.62
CA GLY A 268 -8.72 -7.64 12.95
C GLY A 268 -8.12 -6.43 13.68
N PHE A 269 -8.93 -5.56 14.28
CA PHE A 269 -8.46 -4.45 15.12
C PHE A 269 -7.95 -4.90 16.50
N GLU A 270 -8.47 -5.99 17.05
CA GLU A 270 -7.98 -6.59 18.30
C GLU A 270 -6.60 -7.23 18.12
N LEU A 271 -6.39 -7.93 17.00
CA LEU A 271 -5.10 -8.49 16.61
C LEU A 271 -4.02 -7.40 16.55
N GLU A 272 -4.30 -6.29 15.87
CA GLU A 272 -3.37 -5.15 15.79
C GLU A 272 -3.05 -4.55 17.16
N ARG A 273 -4.05 -4.32 18.03
CA ARG A 273 -3.80 -3.85 19.41
C ARG A 273 -2.92 -4.83 20.19
N ALA A 274 -3.12 -6.14 20.01
CA ALA A 274 -2.33 -7.17 20.66
C ALA A 274 -0.89 -7.27 20.11
N LEU A 275 -0.67 -6.92 18.84
CA LEU A 275 0.65 -6.78 18.22
C LEU A 275 1.37 -5.52 18.70
N HIS A 276 0.69 -4.36 18.75
CA HIS A 276 1.24 -3.12 19.32
C HIS A 276 1.68 -3.30 20.77
N ALA A 277 0.88 -4.01 21.57
CA ALA A 277 1.22 -4.36 22.96
C ALA A 277 2.46 -5.27 23.11
N ARG A 278 2.97 -5.85 22.00
CA ARG A 278 4.20 -6.64 21.92
C ARG A 278 5.37 -5.87 21.28
N GLY A 279 5.16 -4.62 20.90
CA GLY A 279 6.18 -3.76 20.28
C GLY A 279 6.32 -3.90 18.77
N TYR A 280 5.40 -4.57 18.07
CA TYR A 280 5.39 -4.53 16.59
C TYR A 280 4.83 -3.20 16.10
N GLU A 281 5.48 -2.61 15.11
CA GLU A 281 4.91 -1.52 14.31
C GLU A 281 4.08 -2.11 13.15
N THR A 282 2.97 -1.45 12.80
CA THR A 282 2.09 -1.91 11.72
C THR A 282 1.66 -0.80 10.77
N VAL A 283 1.44 -1.20 9.52
CA VAL A 283 0.63 -0.50 8.53
C VAL A 283 -0.62 -1.33 8.28
N ARG A 284 -1.77 -0.66 8.12
CA ARG A 284 -3.04 -1.31 7.84
C ARG A 284 -3.54 -0.88 6.48
N HIS A 285 -3.62 -1.84 5.55
CA HIS A 285 -4.08 -1.56 4.18
C HIS A 285 -5.61 -1.65 4.08
N SER A 286 -6.23 -2.52 4.88
CA SER A 286 -7.68 -2.59 5.11
C SER A 286 -7.95 -3.21 6.48
N ALA A 287 -9.20 -3.33 6.91
CA ALA A 287 -9.53 -4.12 8.11
C ALA A 287 -9.05 -5.58 8.01
N GLY A 288 -8.97 -6.14 6.79
CA GLY A 288 -8.57 -7.53 6.54
C GLY A 288 -7.16 -7.75 5.98
N HIS A 289 -6.29 -6.73 5.99
CA HIS A 289 -4.87 -6.83 5.61
C HIS A 289 -4.04 -5.90 6.52
N LEU A 290 -3.20 -6.51 7.36
CA LEU A 290 -2.32 -5.85 8.31
C LEU A 290 -0.87 -6.24 8.04
N GLN A 291 -0.03 -5.26 7.76
CA GLN A 291 1.41 -5.42 7.55
C GLN A 291 2.18 -5.11 8.82
N LEU A 292 3.14 -5.97 9.17
CA LEU A 292 4.07 -5.79 10.28
C LEU A 292 5.41 -5.32 9.71
N LEU A 293 5.94 -4.25 10.30
CA LEU A 293 7.13 -3.55 9.81
C LEU A 293 8.36 -3.89 10.66
N PHE A 294 9.51 -4.04 10.02
CA PHE A 294 10.79 -4.31 10.68
C PHE A 294 11.83 -3.27 10.22
N PRO A 295 11.85 -2.07 10.83
CA PRO A 295 12.68 -0.95 10.37
C PRO A 295 14.18 -1.28 10.30
N GLY A 296 14.83 -0.75 9.27
CA GLY A 296 16.27 -0.76 9.07
C GLY A 296 16.95 0.52 9.58
N PRO A 297 18.29 0.55 9.60
CA PRO A 297 19.06 1.68 10.14
C PRO A 297 18.91 3.00 9.36
N ASP A 298 18.45 2.92 8.11
CA ASP A 298 18.29 4.04 7.17
C ASP A 298 16.84 4.55 7.05
N GLY A 299 15.94 4.07 7.90
CA GLY A 299 14.50 4.37 7.82
C GLY A 299 13.76 3.59 6.72
N THR A 300 14.42 2.67 6.00
CA THR A 300 13.74 1.71 5.13
C THR A 300 13.46 0.42 5.89
N ASP A 301 12.30 -0.20 5.67
CA ASP A 301 12.01 -1.52 6.23
C ASP A 301 13.00 -2.58 5.70
N ARG A 302 13.52 -3.44 6.58
CA ARG A 302 14.43 -4.53 6.19
C ARG A 302 13.65 -5.61 5.44
N PHE A 303 12.57 -6.06 6.06
CA PHE A 303 11.54 -6.95 5.54
C PHE A 303 10.20 -6.55 6.17
N TYR A 304 9.12 -7.12 5.68
CA TYR A 304 7.78 -7.00 6.27
C TYR A 304 7.07 -8.36 6.29
N LEU A 305 6.00 -8.45 7.09
CA LEU A 305 5.14 -9.63 7.18
C LEU A 305 3.69 -9.19 7.02
N ASP A 306 3.00 -9.76 6.05
CA ASP A 306 1.58 -9.49 5.85
C ASP A 306 0.72 -10.53 6.58
N ILE A 307 -0.33 -10.06 7.27
CA ILE A 307 -1.34 -10.88 7.90
C ILE A 307 -2.70 -10.57 7.29
N PHE A 308 -3.22 -11.51 6.50
CA PHE A 308 -4.52 -11.45 5.88
C PHE A 308 -5.60 -12.08 6.78
N THR A 309 -6.73 -11.39 6.90
CA THR A 309 -7.92 -11.91 7.59
C THR A 309 -8.83 -12.56 6.56
N TYR A 310 -8.83 -13.88 6.51
CA TYR A 310 -9.77 -14.64 5.69
C TYR A 310 -11.04 -14.91 6.49
N PHE A 311 -12.19 -15.05 5.84
CA PHE A 311 -13.46 -15.27 6.53
C PHE A 311 -14.46 -16.02 5.67
N ILE A 312 -15.48 -16.59 6.32
CA ILE A 312 -16.64 -17.20 5.66
C ILE A 312 -17.87 -16.39 6.01
N THR A 313 -18.66 -16.00 5.02
CA THR A 313 -19.96 -15.35 5.25
C THR A 313 -20.97 -15.93 4.27
N GLY A 314 -22.01 -16.60 4.78
CA GLY A 314 -23.08 -17.18 3.97
C GLY A 314 -22.60 -18.23 2.98
N GLY A 315 -21.71 -19.14 3.41
CA GLY A 315 -21.17 -20.24 2.60
C GLY A 315 -20.09 -19.85 1.58
N TRP A 316 -19.65 -18.58 1.58
CA TRP A 316 -18.57 -18.10 0.72
C TRP A 316 -17.30 -17.82 1.52
N PHE A 317 -16.21 -18.48 1.13
CA PHE A 317 -14.86 -18.12 1.55
C PHE A 317 -14.43 -16.82 0.87
N HIS A 318 -13.85 -15.93 1.66
CA HIS A 318 -13.29 -14.66 1.23
C HIS A 318 -11.82 -14.61 1.68
N GLY A 319 -10.92 -14.80 0.72
CA GLY A 319 -9.50 -14.53 0.92
C GLY A 319 -9.23 -13.08 0.54
N THR A 320 -8.86 -12.25 1.52
CA THR A 320 -8.56 -10.82 1.25
C THR A 320 -7.36 -10.63 0.32
N PHE A 321 -6.54 -11.68 0.16
CA PHE A 321 -5.61 -11.87 -0.96
C PHE A 321 -6.37 -12.27 -2.26
N HIS A 322 -7.30 -11.41 -2.70
CA HIS A 322 -8.04 -11.48 -3.98
C HIS A 322 -8.92 -12.72 -4.26
N ALA A 323 -8.98 -13.73 -3.40
CA ALA A 323 -9.78 -14.94 -3.61
C ALA A 323 -11.24 -14.82 -3.14
N ARG A 324 -12.19 -15.42 -3.88
CA ARG A 324 -13.55 -15.68 -3.37
C ARG A 324 -14.17 -16.91 -4.03
N GLU A 325 -14.45 -17.92 -3.23
CA GLU A 325 -15.00 -19.21 -3.67
C GLU A 325 -16.06 -19.72 -2.68
N HIS A 326 -16.80 -20.76 -3.05
CA HIS A 326 -17.58 -21.51 -2.07
C HIS A 326 -16.64 -22.16 -1.05
N CYS A 327 -16.98 -22.10 0.25
CA CYS A 327 -16.06 -22.55 1.31
C CYS A 327 -15.67 -24.04 1.19
N GLU A 328 -16.57 -24.88 0.69
CA GLU A 328 -16.32 -26.31 0.42
C GLU A 328 -15.18 -26.55 -0.58
N LYS A 329 -14.90 -25.60 -1.49
CA LYS A 329 -13.81 -25.69 -2.46
C LYS A 329 -12.45 -25.25 -1.91
N VAL A 330 -12.40 -24.59 -0.75
CA VAL A 330 -11.17 -24.08 -0.15
C VAL A 330 -11.08 -24.57 1.30
N PRO A 331 -10.86 -25.88 1.52
CA PRO A 331 -10.76 -26.43 2.85
C PRO A 331 -9.48 -25.90 3.54
N VAL A 332 -9.68 -24.98 4.48
CA VAL A 332 -8.58 -24.41 5.28
C VAL A 332 -8.11 -25.38 6.35
N PHE A 333 -9.04 -26.04 7.04
CA PHE A 333 -8.74 -26.91 8.20
C PHE A 333 -8.99 -28.40 7.92
N PRO A 334 -8.27 -29.33 8.58
CA PRO A 334 -7.17 -29.09 9.52
C PRO A 334 -5.88 -28.64 8.82
N LEU A 335 -5.12 -27.72 9.44
CA LEU A 335 -3.87 -27.23 8.84
C LEU A 335 -2.83 -28.34 8.70
N ARG A 336 -2.13 -28.38 7.56
CA ARG A 336 -0.98 -29.27 7.33
C ARG A 336 0.33 -28.54 7.63
N THR A 337 1.43 -29.29 7.82
CA THR A 337 2.76 -28.69 8.00
C THR A 337 3.51 -28.64 6.66
N LEU A 338 4.04 -27.48 6.31
CA LEU A 338 4.91 -27.26 5.16
C LEU A 338 6.34 -26.96 5.64
N ILE A 339 7.34 -27.40 4.89
CA ILE A 339 8.76 -27.10 5.17
C ILE A 339 9.21 -25.98 4.23
N ILE A 340 9.60 -24.83 4.80
CA ILE A 340 10.03 -23.64 4.07
C ILE A 340 11.38 -23.21 4.64
N ASN A 341 12.45 -23.24 3.82
CA ASN A 341 13.85 -23.06 4.28
C ASN A 341 14.17 -23.80 5.59
N GLY A 342 13.78 -25.08 5.68
CA GLY A 342 13.98 -25.93 6.87
C GLY A 342 13.07 -25.64 8.07
N ARG A 343 12.26 -24.58 8.04
CA ARG A 343 11.31 -24.22 9.10
C ARG A 343 9.96 -24.90 8.88
N LYS A 344 9.27 -25.25 9.97
CA LYS A 344 7.95 -25.88 9.97
C LYS A 344 6.87 -24.82 10.12
N LEU A 345 6.20 -24.47 9.02
CA LEU A 345 5.11 -23.50 9.02
C LEU A 345 3.76 -24.18 8.70
N PRO A 346 2.64 -23.75 9.28
CA PRO A 346 1.32 -24.29 8.94
C PRO A 346 0.90 -23.81 7.55
N ALA A 347 0.20 -24.66 6.81
CA ALA A 347 -0.43 -24.36 5.53
C ALA A 347 -1.90 -24.84 5.58
N PRO A 348 -2.79 -24.35 4.69
CA PRO A 348 -4.15 -24.88 4.54
C PRO A 348 -4.18 -26.41 4.40
N ALA A 349 -5.33 -27.04 4.65
CA ALA A 349 -5.51 -28.47 4.43
C ALA A 349 -5.27 -28.83 2.94
N ASP A 350 -5.77 -27.98 2.04
CA ASP A 350 -5.52 -28.03 0.59
C ASP A 350 -4.92 -26.69 0.09
N PRO A 351 -3.59 -26.53 0.13
CA PRO A 351 -2.85 -25.44 -0.50
C PRO A 351 -3.06 -25.35 -2.00
N GLU A 352 -3.19 -26.48 -2.70
CA GLU A 352 -3.37 -26.51 -4.15
C GLU A 352 -4.71 -25.85 -4.54
N ALA A 353 -5.78 -26.09 -3.76
CA ALA A 353 -7.06 -25.41 -3.88
C ALA A 353 -7.00 -23.93 -3.45
N MET A 354 -6.27 -23.60 -2.38
CA MET A 354 -6.04 -22.21 -1.97
C MET A 354 -5.33 -21.41 -3.07
N LEU A 355 -4.28 -21.98 -3.68
CA LEU A 355 -3.54 -21.35 -4.77
C LEU A 355 -4.41 -21.22 -6.02
N ALA A 356 -5.23 -22.22 -6.35
CA ALA A 356 -6.21 -22.11 -7.44
C ALA A 356 -7.26 -21.01 -7.20
N ALA A 357 -7.69 -20.78 -5.96
CA ALA A 357 -8.64 -19.72 -5.60
C ALA A 357 -8.02 -18.31 -5.65
N ILE A 358 -6.70 -18.18 -5.42
CA ILE A 358 -5.95 -16.91 -5.43
C ILE A 358 -5.45 -16.55 -6.84
N TYR A 359 -4.79 -17.50 -7.51
CA TYR A 359 -4.05 -17.30 -8.76
C TYR A 359 -4.80 -17.84 -9.99
N GLY A 360 -5.96 -18.47 -9.81
CA GLY A 360 -6.71 -19.13 -10.86
C GLY A 360 -6.13 -20.52 -11.24
N PRO A 361 -6.77 -21.23 -12.18
CA PRO A 361 -6.40 -22.61 -12.52
C PRO A 361 -5.01 -22.76 -13.15
N GLY A 362 -4.40 -21.68 -13.64
CA GLY A 362 -3.07 -21.67 -14.27
C GLY A 362 -1.88 -21.60 -13.31
N TRP A 363 -2.11 -21.51 -11.99
CA TRP A 363 -1.10 -21.18 -10.98
C TRP A 363 0.19 -22.04 -11.00
N GLN A 364 0.09 -23.27 -11.49
CA GLN A 364 1.20 -24.23 -11.61
C GLN A 364 2.25 -23.80 -12.64
N THR A 365 1.89 -22.95 -13.61
CA THR A 365 2.80 -22.41 -14.62
C THR A 365 3.17 -20.97 -14.24
N PRO A 366 4.47 -20.63 -14.10
CA PRO A 366 4.89 -19.25 -13.88
C PRO A 366 4.45 -18.35 -15.05
N ASP A 367 3.67 -17.32 -14.74
CA ASP A 367 3.24 -16.28 -15.67
C ASP A 367 3.86 -14.93 -15.26
N PRO A 368 4.88 -14.41 -15.98
CA PRO A 368 5.51 -13.13 -15.67
C PRO A 368 4.58 -11.92 -15.87
N ALA A 369 3.50 -12.07 -16.65
CA ALA A 369 2.48 -11.04 -16.87
C ALA A 369 1.27 -11.20 -15.93
N PHE A 370 1.31 -12.12 -14.96
CA PHE A 370 0.23 -12.34 -13.99
C PHE A 370 -0.12 -11.06 -13.22
N ARG A 371 -1.43 -10.81 -13.08
CA ARG A 371 -1.98 -9.73 -12.23
C ARG A 371 -3.12 -10.25 -11.38
N PHE A 372 -3.22 -9.75 -10.16
CA PHE A 372 -4.37 -10.07 -9.31
C PHE A 372 -5.65 -9.41 -9.82
N VAL A 373 -6.63 -10.24 -10.18
CA VAL A 373 -7.99 -9.81 -10.50
C VAL A 373 -8.89 -10.12 -9.31
N THR A 374 -9.31 -9.10 -8.57
CA THR A 374 -10.34 -9.28 -7.54
C THR A 374 -11.67 -9.64 -8.22
N PRO A 375 -12.33 -10.77 -7.91
CA PRO A 375 -13.66 -11.06 -8.44
C PRO A 375 -14.62 -9.92 -8.06
N PRO A 376 -15.44 -9.37 -8.98
CA PRO A 376 -16.32 -8.23 -8.68
C PRO A 376 -17.23 -8.40 -7.45
N PRO A 377 -17.76 -9.60 -7.13
CA PRO A 377 -18.50 -9.84 -5.89
C PRO A 377 -17.63 -9.79 -4.61
N ALA A 378 -16.33 -10.08 -4.73
CA ALA A 378 -15.35 -9.98 -3.64
C ALA A 378 -14.93 -8.53 -3.43
N ARG A 379 -14.55 -7.83 -4.51
CA ARG A 379 -14.18 -6.40 -4.51
C ARG A 379 -15.20 -5.55 -3.77
N ARG A 380 -16.48 -5.64 -4.16
CA ARG A 380 -17.58 -4.92 -3.49
C ARG A 380 -17.61 -5.15 -1.97
N ARG A 381 -17.34 -6.37 -1.50
CA ARG A 381 -17.30 -6.69 -0.06
C ARG A 381 -16.04 -6.13 0.60
N TYR A 382 -14.88 -6.23 -0.03
CA TYR A 382 -13.64 -5.70 0.53
C TYR A 382 -13.70 -4.17 0.65
N ASP A 383 -14.13 -3.50 -0.43
CA ASP A 383 -14.28 -2.05 -0.47
C ASP A 383 -15.32 -1.53 0.56
N THR A 384 -16.45 -2.23 0.76
CA THR A 384 -17.54 -1.77 1.65
C THR A 384 -17.52 -2.30 3.09
N TRP A 385 -16.92 -3.47 3.34
CA TRP A 385 -16.87 -4.06 4.68
C TRP A 385 -15.52 -3.84 5.36
N LEU A 386 -14.42 -3.80 4.59
CA LEU A 386 -13.05 -3.74 5.13
C LEU A 386 -12.37 -2.38 4.90
N GLY A 387 -12.85 -1.60 3.94
CA GLY A 387 -12.38 -0.24 3.64
C GLY A 387 -11.04 -0.17 2.90
N GLY A 388 -10.81 0.95 2.22
CA GLY A 388 -9.58 1.23 1.46
C GLY A 388 -8.62 2.11 2.26
N LEU A 389 -7.96 1.56 3.27
CA LEU A 389 -7.17 2.35 4.21
C LEU A 389 -5.82 2.81 3.63
N ASP A 390 -5.25 2.09 2.66
CA ASP A 390 -3.90 2.36 2.11
C ASP A 390 -3.80 3.49 1.07
N TRP A 391 -4.79 4.36 0.95
CA TRP A 391 -4.93 5.23 -0.22
C TRP A 391 -3.69 6.13 -0.45
N ASP A 392 -2.99 5.91 -1.57
CA ASP A 392 -1.78 6.61 -2.03
C ASP A 392 -0.61 6.72 -1.01
N ARG A 393 -0.57 5.91 0.06
CA ARG A 393 0.46 5.99 1.12
C ARG A 393 1.89 5.94 0.57
N GLU A 394 2.18 4.95 -0.27
CA GLU A 394 3.53 4.68 -0.77
C GLU A 394 4.04 5.85 -1.63
N ASN A 395 3.15 6.41 -2.45
CA ASN A 395 3.42 7.62 -3.24
C ASN A 395 3.72 8.83 -2.32
N TRP A 396 3.00 8.98 -1.21
CA TRP A 396 3.28 10.01 -0.21
C TRP A 396 4.58 9.79 0.57
N GLU A 397 4.92 8.56 0.94
CA GLU A 397 6.18 8.26 1.61
C GLU A 397 7.39 8.45 0.67
N ASP A 398 7.29 8.04 -0.61
CA ASP A 398 8.28 8.31 -1.66
C ASP A 398 8.49 9.83 -1.86
N HIS A 399 7.40 10.59 -1.98
CA HIS A 399 7.46 12.05 -2.17
C HIS A 399 8.18 12.76 -1.02
N HIS A 400 7.86 12.41 0.22
CA HIS A 400 8.51 12.98 1.39
C HIS A 400 9.99 12.54 1.51
N ARG A 401 10.34 11.29 1.13
CA ARG A 401 11.75 10.84 1.07
C ARG A 401 12.58 11.65 0.07
N ALA A 402 12.03 11.97 -1.09
CA ALA A 402 12.68 12.80 -2.11
C ALA A 402 12.94 14.23 -1.59
N GLN A 403 11.91 14.89 -1.03
CA GLN A 403 12.02 16.23 -0.45
C GLN A 403 13.07 16.31 0.66
N LEU A 404 13.15 15.30 1.53
CA LEU A 404 14.12 15.24 2.63
C LEU A 404 15.58 15.17 2.16
N ARG A 405 15.83 14.78 0.90
CA ARG A 405 17.15 14.75 0.27
C ARG A 405 17.43 15.97 -0.63
N GLY A 406 16.48 16.89 -0.75
CA GLY A 406 16.57 18.06 -1.64
C GLY A 406 16.30 17.74 -3.11
N GLU A 407 15.75 16.57 -3.43
CA GLU A 407 15.34 16.20 -4.78
C GLU A 407 14.07 16.98 -5.17
N GLY A 408 13.94 17.37 -6.45
CA GLY A 408 12.79 18.13 -6.95
C GLY A 408 12.80 19.63 -6.70
N GLY A 409 13.95 20.23 -6.35
CA GLY A 409 14.15 21.69 -6.30
C GLY A 409 13.48 22.42 -5.14
N HIS A 410 12.67 21.73 -4.33
CA HIS A 410 12.08 22.24 -3.11
C HIS A 410 12.88 21.71 -1.91
N GLY A 411 13.50 22.61 -1.15
CA GLY A 411 14.23 22.26 0.07
C GLY A 411 13.31 21.63 1.14
N PRO A 412 13.87 20.88 2.10
CA PRO A 412 13.12 20.02 3.02
C PRO A 412 12.23 20.81 3.98
N GLY A 413 10.97 21.08 3.60
CA GLY A 413 9.90 21.51 4.51
C GLY A 413 10.17 22.77 5.36
N HIS A 414 11.08 23.66 4.94
CA HIS A 414 11.55 24.76 5.78
C HIS A 414 10.78 26.07 5.61
N THR A 415 10.19 26.31 4.43
CA THR A 415 9.47 27.55 4.13
C THR A 415 7.98 27.34 4.42
N PRO A 416 7.37 28.08 5.38
CA PRO A 416 5.93 28.05 5.56
C PRO A 416 5.21 28.63 4.34
N SER A 417 3.94 28.30 4.19
CA SER A 417 3.07 28.92 3.19
C SER A 417 2.73 30.38 3.57
N ASP A 418 2.53 31.23 2.55
CA ASP A 418 2.03 32.61 2.73
C ASP A 418 0.80 32.66 3.66
N TRP A 419 -0.02 31.60 3.65
CA TRP A 419 -1.25 31.52 4.42
C TRP A 419 -1.04 31.16 5.89
N ALA A 420 -0.06 30.30 6.22
CA ALA A 420 0.30 30.06 7.60
C ALA A 420 0.89 31.33 8.23
N GLU A 421 1.75 32.06 7.51
CA GLU A 421 2.29 33.36 7.94
C GLU A 421 1.20 34.43 8.13
N GLU A 422 0.19 34.45 7.26
CA GLU A 422 -1.00 35.29 7.42
C GLU A 422 -1.81 34.87 8.65
N LEU A 423 -2.15 33.59 8.77
CA LEU A 423 -3.08 33.09 9.78
C LEU A 423 -2.48 33.19 11.19
N ALA A 424 -1.19 32.93 11.35
CA ALA A 424 -0.50 33.07 12.64
C ALA A 424 -0.52 34.52 13.17
N ARG A 425 -0.57 35.53 12.28
CA ARG A 425 -0.74 36.93 12.66
C ARG A 425 -2.18 37.31 13.01
N GLN A 426 -3.17 36.55 12.53
CA GLN A 426 -4.60 36.80 12.77
C GLN A 426 -5.16 36.02 13.97
N LEU A 427 -4.59 34.85 14.28
CA LEU A 427 -5.01 34.04 15.42
C LEU A 427 -4.63 34.70 16.75
N PRO A 428 -5.46 34.55 17.81
CA PRO A 428 -5.09 34.93 19.16
C PRO A 428 -3.74 34.33 19.58
N ARG A 429 -2.94 35.10 20.34
CA ARG A 429 -1.66 34.63 20.88
C ARG A 429 -1.88 33.34 21.66
N ARG A 430 -1.02 32.33 21.43
CA ARG A 430 -1.11 31.00 22.06
C ARG A 430 -2.35 30.17 21.70
N SER A 431 -3.07 30.49 20.62
CA SER A 431 -4.11 29.62 20.06
C SER A 431 -3.64 28.17 19.92
N ARG A 432 -4.59 27.23 20.04
CA ARG A 432 -4.37 25.81 19.85
C ARG A 432 -4.79 25.42 18.43
N ILE A 433 -3.95 24.64 17.75
CA ILE A 433 -4.13 24.31 16.33
C ILE A 433 -3.97 22.80 16.15
N LEU A 434 -4.94 22.15 15.52
CA LEU A 434 -4.81 20.82 14.93
C LEU A 434 -4.53 20.98 13.44
N GLU A 435 -3.32 20.65 13.01
CA GLU A 435 -2.94 20.65 11.59
C GLU A 435 -3.13 19.25 11.01
N LEU A 436 -3.96 19.15 9.96
CA LEU A 436 -4.29 17.91 9.26
C LEU A 436 -3.54 17.88 7.92
N GLY A 437 -2.72 16.85 7.70
CA GLY A 437 -1.89 16.71 6.50
C GLY A 437 -0.69 17.65 6.52
N CYS A 438 0.09 17.64 7.61
CA CYS A 438 1.19 18.59 7.80
C CYS A 438 2.39 18.39 6.85
N GLY A 439 2.49 17.22 6.20
CA GLY A 439 3.70 16.81 5.48
C GLY A 439 4.94 16.96 6.36
N LEU A 440 6.03 17.52 5.81
CA LEU A 440 7.25 17.81 6.57
C LEU A 440 7.10 18.89 7.68
N GLY A 441 5.91 19.47 7.85
CA GLY A 441 5.52 20.32 8.98
C GLY A 441 5.99 21.77 8.92
N ALA A 442 6.20 22.32 7.72
CA ALA A 442 6.61 23.72 7.53
C ALA A 442 5.65 24.72 8.20
N ASP A 443 4.35 24.55 7.94
CA ASP A 443 3.27 25.38 8.48
C ASP A 443 3.15 25.15 10.01
N ALA A 444 3.10 23.88 10.45
CA ALA A 444 3.08 23.49 11.86
C ALA A 444 4.22 24.09 12.71
N LYS A 445 5.46 24.04 12.18
CA LYS A 445 6.65 24.61 12.81
C LYS A 445 6.52 26.13 12.92
N HIS A 446 6.10 26.80 11.86
CA HIS A 446 5.91 28.25 11.87
C HIS A 446 4.86 28.69 12.91
N PHE A 447 3.71 28.01 13.00
CA PHE A 447 2.72 28.29 14.04
C PHE A 447 3.31 28.13 15.45
N ALA A 448 4.09 27.08 15.71
CA ALA A 448 4.77 26.90 16.98
C ALA A 448 5.81 28.01 17.25
N GLU A 449 6.57 28.43 16.23
CA GLU A 449 7.52 29.55 16.31
C GLU A 449 6.86 30.91 16.62
N GLN A 450 5.61 31.13 16.17
CA GLN A 450 4.80 32.29 16.57
C GLN A 450 4.18 32.17 17.99
N GLY A 451 4.43 31.06 18.69
CA GLY A 451 4.00 30.82 20.06
C GLY A 451 2.66 30.09 20.21
N HIS A 452 2.17 29.44 19.16
CA HIS A 452 0.94 28.62 19.20
C HIS A 452 1.20 27.20 19.72
N HIS A 453 0.12 26.52 20.08
CA HIS A 453 0.14 25.14 20.59
C HIS A 453 -0.40 24.19 19.52
N VAL A 454 0.50 23.55 18.77
CA VAL A 454 0.20 22.78 17.55
C VAL A 454 0.23 21.27 17.81
N VAL A 455 -0.80 20.57 17.32
CA VAL A 455 -0.78 19.13 17.09
C VAL A 455 -0.83 18.90 15.58
N ALA A 456 0.26 18.43 15.00
CA ALA A 456 0.38 18.12 13.59
C ALA A 456 0.12 16.63 13.34
N VAL A 457 -0.68 16.30 12.33
CA VAL A 457 -0.91 14.90 11.94
C VAL A 457 -0.74 14.70 10.45
N ASP A 458 -0.16 13.56 10.09
CA ASP A 458 0.05 13.13 8.72
C ASP A 458 0.00 11.60 8.63
N TYR A 459 -0.23 11.10 7.42
CA TYR A 459 -0.28 9.68 7.15
C TYR A 459 1.13 9.08 6.89
N SER A 460 2.03 9.89 6.32
CA SER A 460 3.40 9.53 5.91
C SER A 460 4.34 9.29 7.11
N ARG A 461 4.98 8.10 7.18
CA ARG A 461 6.01 7.82 8.21
C ARG A 461 7.22 8.77 8.12
N PRO A 462 7.88 8.97 6.95
CA PRO A 462 9.02 9.89 6.84
C PRO A 462 8.71 11.32 7.27
N ALA A 463 7.49 11.80 7.00
CA ALA A 463 7.04 13.14 7.39
C ALA A 463 6.97 13.31 8.92
N ILE A 464 6.35 12.35 9.61
CA ILE A 464 6.23 12.36 11.08
C ILE A 464 7.58 12.11 11.77
N GLU A 465 8.45 11.29 11.17
CA GLU A 465 9.80 11.05 11.70
C GLU A 465 10.69 12.29 11.59
N HIS A 466 10.60 13.05 10.50
CA HIS A 466 11.30 14.31 10.33
C HIS A 466 10.95 15.34 11.43
N LEU A 467 9.72 15.31 11.95
CA LEU A 467 9.28 16.20 13.04
C LEU A 467 9.87 15.84 14.42
N ARG A 468 10.37 14.60 14.62
CA ARG A 468 10.91 14.15 15.92
C ARG A 468 12.12 14.96 16.42
N GLY A 469 12.87 15.60 15.51
CA GLY A 469 14.04 16.41 15.82
C GLY A 469 13.80 17.93 15.84
N GLN A 470 12.59 18.40 15.53
CA GLN A 470 12.33 19.83 15.35
C GLN A 470 12.02 20.53 16.69
N GLN A 471 12.52 21.76 16.86
CA GLN A 471 12.20 22.59 18.01
C GLN A 471 10.96 23.46 17.75
N ALA A 472 10.12 23.60 18.76
CA ALA A 472 8.82 24.29 18.70
C ALA A 472 8.88 25.81 18.93
N GLY A 473 10.08 26.41 19.00
CA GLY A 473 10.23 27.82 19.38
C GLY A 473 9.59 28.14 20.74
N PRO A 474 8.93 29.31 20.90
CA PRO A 474 8.22 29.69 22.13
C PRO A 474 6.84 29.00 22.31
N GLY A 475 6.37 28.25 21.32
CA GLY A 475 5.11 27.51 21.35
C GLY A 475 5.28 26.06 21.80
N SER A 476 4.45 25.17 21.26
CA SER A 476 4.66 23.73 21.38
C SER A 476 4.24 23.01 20.11
N LEU A 477 5.03 22.04 19.66
CA LEU A 477 4.74 21.18 18.53
C LEU A 477 4.69 19.73 19.00
N ALA A 478 3.53 19.10 18.85
CA ALA A 478 3.36 17.66 18.99
C ALA A 478 2.96 17.09 17.63
N PHE A 479 3.40 15.87 17.31
CA PHE A 479 3.10 15.21 16.04
C PHE A 479 2.52 13.81 16.28
N ARG A 480 1.69 13.30 15.35
CA ARG A 480 1.16 11.93 15.37
C ARG A 480 1.00 11.40 13.95
N ARG A 481 1.38 10.13 13.72
CA ARG A 481 0.93 9.42 12.51
C ARG A 481 -0.57 9.13 12.66
N VAL A 482 -1.38 9.57 11.70
CA VAL A 482 -2.83 9.35 11.65
C VAL A 482 -3.24 9.14 10.20
N ASN A 483 -3.85 7.99 9.92
CA ASN A 483 -4.50 7.76 8.63
C ASN A 483 -5.92 8.35 8.62
N LEU A 484 -6.13 9.47 7.91
CA LEU A 484 -7.45 10.12 7.89
C LEU A 484 -8.52 9.32 7.11
N ASN A 485 -8.12 8.37 6.26
CA ASN A 485 -9.03 7.39 5.63
C ASN A 485 -9.59 6.38 6.66
N SER A 486 -9.00 6.29 7.85
CA SER A 486 -9.41 5.40 8.95
C SER A 486 -10.21 6.17 10.01
N LEU A 487 -11.54 6.01 10.04
CA LEU A 487 -12.38 6.61 11.10
C LEU A 487 -11.91 6.25 12.51
N ARG A 488 -11.34 5.05 12.69
CA ARG A 488 -10.75 4.58 13.96
C ARG A 488 -9.53 5.40 14.40
N GLU A 489 -8.75 5.94 13.47
CA GLU A 489 -7.60 6.81 13.76
C GLU A 489 -8.00 8.29 13.82
N THR A 490 -8.98 8.70 13.01
CA THR A 490 -9.50 10.07 12.94
C THR A 490 -10.35 10.44 14.17
N ALA A 491 -11.31 9.61 14.58
CA ALA A 491 -12.25 9.95 15.65
C ALA A 491 -11.59 10.25 17.02
N PRO A 492 -10.51 9.55 17.46
CA PRO A 492 -9.76 9.91 18.67
C PRO A 492 -9.18 11.33 18.69
N LEU A 493 -9.02 12.00 17.54
CA LEU A 493 -8.59 13.41 17.50
C LEU A 493 -9.62 14.37 18.10
N ALA A 494 -10.91 13.99 18.17
CA ALA A 494 -11.92 14.78 18.88
C ALA A 494 -11.58 14.96 20.38
N GLY A 495 -10.90 13.98 20.99
CA GLY A 495 -10.39 14.05 22.35
C GLY A 495 -9.24 15.04 22.57
N LEU A 496 -8.82 15.78 21.53
CA LEU A 496 -7.94 16.94 21.69
C LEU A 496 -8.69 18.16 22.23
N VAL A 497 -10.01 18.27 22.11
CA VAL A 497 -10.75 19.36 22.76
C VAL A 497 -10.66 19.21 24.28
N LYS A 498 -10.42 20.33 24.96
CA LYS A 498 -10.27 20.44 26.41
C LYS A 498 -10.84 21.79 26.81
N GLU A 499 -11.86 21.79 27.67
CA GLU A 499 -12.63 23.00 28.02
C GLU A 499 -11.72 24.08 28.63
N ASP A 500 -10.85 23.70 29.57
CA ASP A 500 -9.94 24.60 30.28
C ASP A 500 -8.76 25.13 29.45
N ALA A 501 -8.57 24.65 28.21
CA ALA A 501 -7.38 24.96 27.41
C ALA A 501 -7.59 26.03 26.34
N GLY A 502 -8.81 26.55 26.17
CA GLY A 502 -9.15 27.48 25.09
C GLY A 502 -9.44 26.78 23.74
N PRO A 503 -9.87 27.55 22.72
CA PRO A 503 -10.40 26.98 21.47
C PRO A 503 -9.32 26.25 20.68
N LEU A 504 -9.68 25.08 20.14
CA LEU A 504 -8.88 24.32 19.19
C LEU A 504 -9.34 24.64 17.78
N HIS A 505 -8.53 25.41 17.06
CA HIS A 505 -8.71 25.66 15.63
C HIS A 505 -8.19 24.46 14.83
N VAL A 506 -8.70 24.29 13.61
CA VAL A 506 -8.20 23.27 12.66
C VAL A 506 -7.56 23.98 11.48
N TYR A 507 -6.43 23.49 10.99
CA TYR A 507 -5.76 23.96 9.78
C TYR A 507 -5.55 22.77 8.84
N ALA A 508 -5.89 22.91 7.56
CA ALA A 508 -5.65 21.89 6.55
C ALA A 508 -5.43 22.54 5.19
N ARG A 509 -4.25 22.31 4.60
CA ARG A 509 -3.86 22.91 3.31
C ARG A 509 -3.67 21.83 2.27
N LEU A 510 -4.48 21.89 1.20
CA LEU A 510 -4.55 20.97 0.06
C LEU A 510 -4.89 19.50 0.40
N LEU A 511 -4.95 19.11 1.67
CA LEU A 511 -5.27 17.76 2.15
C LEU A 511 -6.52 17.15 1.49
N LEU A 512 -7.64 17.89 1.42
CA LEU A 512 -8.91 17.30 0.95
C LEU A 512 -8.84 16.85 -0.52
N ASN A 513 -7.98 17.48 -1.32
CA ASN A 513 -7.70 17.08 -2.70
C ASN A 513 -6.99 15.71 -2.78
N SER A 514 -6.22 15.35 -1.75
CA SER A 514 -5.39 14.14 -1.65
C SER A 514 -6.08 12.95 -0.98
N LEU A 515 -7.17 13.19 -0.26
CA LEU A 515 -7.97 12.15 0.37
C LEU A 515 -8.96 11.52 -0.61
N ASP A 516 -9.26 10.24 -0.39
CA ASP A 516 -10.37 9.56 -1.04
C ASP A 516 -11.73 10.02 -0.47
N TRP A 517 -12.83 9.39 -0.88
CA TRP A 517 -14.16 9.77 -0.38
C TRP A 517 -14.33 9.47 1.12
N GLN A 518 -13.79 8.34 1.61
CA GLN A 518 -13.87 7.96 3.03
C GLN A 518 -13.06 8.93 3.90
N GLY A 519 -11.84 9.26 3.48
CA GLY A 519 -10.98 10.24 4.14
C GLY A 519 -11.61 11.64 4.20
N ARG A 520 -12.27 12.08 3.13
CA ARG A 520 -13.01 13.36 3.11
C ARG A 520 -14.16 13.34 4.10
N GLU A 521 -15.01 12.32 4.10
CA GLU A 521 -16.13 12.19 5.04
C GLU A 521 -15.65 12.15 6.50
N ASN A 522 -14.63 11.35 6.81
CA ASN A 522 -14.02 11.28 8.13
C ASN A 522 -13.46 12.65 8.57
N THR A 523 -12.79 13.36 7.67
CA THR A 523 -12.15 14.65 7.97
C THR A 523 -13.17 15.76 8.18
N LEU A 524 -14.19 15.86 7.32
CA LEU A 524 -15.27 16.84 7.48
C LEU A 524 -16.15 16.51 8.71
N GLY A 525 -16.38 15.23 9.00
CA GLY A 525 -17.04 14.75 10.21
C GLY A 525 -16.26 15.11 11.48
N LEU A 526 -14.94 14.95 11.48
CA LEU A 526 -14.06 15.39 12.57
C LEU A 526 -14.12 16.92 12.74
N ILE A 527 -14.02 17.69 11.67
CA ILE A 527 -14.14 19.17 11.71
C ILE A 527 -15.49 19.57 12.32
N ARG A 528 -16.60 18.97 11.86
CA ARG A 528 -17.93 19.19 12.43
C ARG A 528 -17.97 18.89 13.92
N GLN A 529 -17.43 17.74 14.34
CA GLN A 529 -17.41 17.35 15.75
C GLN A 529 -16.58 18.35 16.56
N LEU A 530 -15.34 18.61 16.15
CA LEU A 530 -14.42 19.55 16.80
C LEU A 530 -15.03 20.94 16.95
N LEU A 531 -15.68 21.49 15.93
CA LEU A 531 -16.26 22.84 16.01
C LEU A 531 -17.54 22.90 16.86
N ARG A 532 -18.30 21.80 16.99
CA ARG A 532 -19.56 21.78 17.76
C ARG A 532 -19.41 21.40 19.24
N ILE A 533 -18.34 20.70 19.63
CA ILE A 533 -18.16 20.25 21.03
C ILE A 533 -17.48 21.27 21.96
N GLN A 534 -16.98 22.40 21.44
CA GLN A 534 -16.33 23.44 22.25
C GLN A 534 -17.28 24.62 22.44
N GLY A 535 -17.45 25.08 23.68
CA GLY A 535 -18.26 26.26 24.02
C GLY A 535 -17.58 27.61 23.74
N GLN A 536 -16.59 27.67 22.84
CA GLN A 536 -15.76 28.84 22.55
C GLN A 536 -15.61 29.00 21.03
N ASP A 537 -15.45 30.24 20.53
CA ASP A 537 -15.35 30.51 19.09
C ASP A 537 -14.11 29.84 18.48
N ALA A 538 -14.34 28.76 17.75
CA ALA A 538 -13.35 27.97 17.05
C ALA A 538 -13.67 27.97 15.55
N ALA A 539 -12.65 27.81 14.73
CA ALA A 539 -12.79 27.79 13.28
C ALA A 539 -11.83 26.77 12.67
N ALA A 540 -12.26 26.16 11.56
CA ALA A 540 -11.39 25.40 10.68
C ALA A 540 -11.00 26.27 9.46
N TYR A 541 -9.73 26.20 9.08
CA TYR A 541 -9.14 26.95 7.99
C TYR A 541 -8.70 25.94 6.94
N LEU A 542 -9.46 25.86 5.85
CA LEU A 542 -9.25 24.90 4.76
C LEU A 542 -8.77 25.62 3.50
N GLU A 543 -7.68 25.17 2.90
CA GLU A 543 -7.29 25.57 1.54
C GLU A 543 -7.39 24.34 0.62
N VAL A 544 -8.09 24.47 -0.50
CA VAL A 544 -8.25 23.41 -1.50
C VAL A 544 -7.90 23.91 -2.89
N GLN A 545 -7.33 23.05 -3.71
CA GLN A 545 -7.17 23.30 -5.14
C GLN A 545 -8.54 23.16 -5.83
N VAL A 546 -8.90 24.17 -6.64
CA VAL A 546 -10.19 24.22 -7.38
C VAL A 546 -10.03 24.24 -8.90
N GLY A 547 -8.86 24.65 -9.41
CA GLY A 547 -8.53 24.55 -10.83
C GLY A 547 -7.94 23.19 -11.18
N GLY A 548 -8.18 22.69 -12.39
CA GLY A 548 -7.44 21.54 -12.91
C GLY A 548 -5.96 21.87 -13.06
N SER A 549 -5.09 21.19 -12.30
CA SER A 549 -3.65 21.23 -12.54
C SER A 549 -3.28 20.28 -13.68
N LYS A 550 -2.14 20.52 -14.33
CA LYS A 550 -1.37 19.38 -14.85
C LYS A 550 -1.07 18.51 -13.65
N THR A 551 -1.56 17.26 -13.63
CA THR A 551 -1.11 16.31 -12.63
C THR A 551 0.42 16.18 -12.78
N PRO A 552 1.21 16.26 -11.69
CA PRO A 552 2.67 16.16 -11.79
C PRO A 552 3.08 14.81 -12.41
N PHE A 553 2.22 13.81 -12.29
CA PHE A 553 2.30 12.49 -12.89
C PHE A 553 0.87 12.10 -13.35
N PRO A 554 0.62 11.70 -14.62
CA PRO A 554 -0.68 11.11 -14.96
C PRO A 554 -0.99 9.91 -14.04
N ASP A 555 -2.23 9.84 -13.57
CA ASP A 555 -2.74 8.84 -12.62
C ASP A 555 -2.16 8.79 -11.19
N CYS A 556 -1.18 9.61 -10.81
CA CYS A 556 -1.00 9.89 -9.37
C CYS A 556 -2.10 10.83 -8.89
N ARG A 557 -2.98 10.34 -8.02
CA ARG A 557 -4.11 11.10 -7.48
C ARG A 557 -3.74 11.97 -6.27
N PHE A 558 -2.49 12.42 -6.20
CA PHE A 558 -1.98 13.31 -5.15
C PHE A 558 -2.89 14.51 -4.89
N TYR A 559 -3.49 15.07 -5.94
CA TYR A 559 -4.40 16.21 -5.86
C TYR A 559 -5.48 16.11 -6.95
N ALA A 560 -6.68 15.65 -6.58
CA ALA A 560 -7.86 15.84 -7.42
C ALA A 560 -8.42 17.25 -7.17
N ALA A 561 -8.54 18.07 -8.22
CA ALA A 561 -9.21 19.37 -8.12
C ALA A 561 -10.64 19.20 -7.57
N MET A 562 -11.02 20.05 -6.62
CA MET A 562 -12.33 20.00 -5.96
C MET A 562 -13.26 21.08 -6.50
N ASP A 563 -14.54 20.77 -6.63
CA ASP A 563 -15.54 21.82 -6.75
C ASP A 563 -15.68 22.54 -5.40
N GLY A 564 -15.26 23.80 -5.37
CA GLY A 564 -15.40 24.69 -4.23
C GLY A 564 -16.85 24.93 -3.79
N THR A 565 -17.80 24.84 -4.72
CA THR A 565 -19.24 24.95 -4.45
C THR A 565 -19.73 23.70 -3.73
N GLY A 566 -19.41 22.52 -4.26
CA GLY A 566 -19.67 21.22 -3.65
C GLY A 566 -19.07 21.09 -2.25
N LEU A 567 -17.83 21.56 -2.02
CA LEU A 567 -17.25 21.58 -0.68
C LEU A 567 -18.09 22.40 0.32
N LYS A 568 -18.52 23.60 -0.06
CA LYS A 568 -19.39 24.43 0.79
C LYS A 568 -20.76 23.81 1.02
N ALA A 569 -21.33 23.15 0.01
CA ALA A 569 -22.59 22.41 0.16
C ALA A 569 -22.44 21.26 1.19
N SER A 570 -21.39 20.43 1.08
CA SER A 570 -21.11 19.38 2.06
C SER A 570 -20.89 19.91 3.49
N LEU A 571 -20.25 21.07 3.64
CA LEU A 571 -20.10 21.74 4.93
C LEU A 571 -21.44 22.24 5.48
N ALA A 572 -22.32 22.79 4.63
CA ALA A 572 -23.65 23.24 5.03
C ALA A 572 -24.56 22.08 5.47
N GLU A 573 -24.52 20.93 4.78
CA GLU A 573 -25.22 19.70 5.18
C GLU A 573 -24.78 19.19 6.56
N LEU A 574 -23.50 19.39 6.92
CA LEU A 574 -22.95 19.09 8.23
C LEU A 574 -23.34 20.11 9.33
N GLY A 575 -24.05 21.19 8.97
CA GLY A 575 -24.47 22.27 9.86
C GLY A 575 -23.33 23.25 10.16
N LEU A 576 -22.48 23.55 9.18
CA LEU A 576 -21.35 24.47 9.29
C LEU A 576 -21.49 25.63 8.27
N ALA A 577 -21.13 26.84 8.70
CA ALA A 577 -20.94 27.99 7.81
C ALA A 577 -19.55 27.94 7.18
N ALA A 578 -19.43 28.39 5.92
CA ALA A 578 -18.20 28.30 5.13
C ALA A 578 -17.97 29.58 4.31
N ASP A 579 -17.18 30.51 4.86
CA ASP A 579 -16.87 31.82 4.29
C ASP A 579 -15.60 31.77 3.42
N ASP A 580 -15.57 32.44 2.27
CA ASP A 580 -14.31 32.60 1.50
C ASP A 580 -13.32 33.49 2.25
N VAL A 581 -12.05 33.11 2.22
CA VAL A 581 -10.92 33.91 2.71
C VAL A 581 -10.14 34.41 1.49
N PRO A 582 -10.28 35.69 1.09
CA PRO A 582 -9.50 36.22 -0.03
C PRO A 582 -8.00 36.26 0.32
N PRO A 583 -7.09 35.98 -0.63
CA PRO A 583 -5.66 36.16 -0.41
C PRO A 583 -5.32 37.64 -0.17
N GLN A 584 -4.28 37.94 0.62
CA GLN A 584 -3.89 39.33 0.88
C GLN A 584 -3.49 40.08 -0.41
N PRO A 585 -3.85 41.38 -0.53
CA PRO A 585 -3.40 42.22 -1.63
C PRO A 585 -1.86 42.25 -1.73
N GLY A 586 -1.34 42.11 -2.96
CA GLY A 586 0.11 42.17 -3.23
C GLY A 586 0.82 40.82 -3.38
N ARG A 587 0.10 39.69 -3.27
CA ARG A 587 0.64 38.36 -3.63
C ARG A 587 1.10 38.38 -5.10
N ARG A 588 2.34 37.96 -5.36
CA ARG A 588 2.83 37.76 -6.74
C ARG A 588 2.17 36.51 -7.32
N ASP A 589 1.54 36.66 -8.48
CA ASP A 589 1.02 35.52 -9.24
C ASP A 589 2.18 34.81 -9.95
N ASN A 590 2.83 33.89 -9.22
CA ASN A 590 3.98 33.13 -9.70
C ASN A 590 3.57 31.94 -10.59
N GLY A 591 2.40 31.99 -11.24
CA GLY A 591 1.84 30.85 -11.98
C GLY A 591 1.37 29.71 -11.06
N ALA A 592 0.94 30.05 -9.84
CA ALA A 592 0.53 29.07 -8.84
C ALA A 592 -0.80 28.40 -9.21
N ILE A 593 -0.95 27.13 -8.79
CA ILE A 593 -2.18 26.37 -8.99
C ILE A 593 -3.37 27.11 -8.33
N PRO A 594 -4.54 27.26 -9.00
CA PRO A 594 -5.69 27.96 -8.41
C PRO A 594 -6.23 27.26 -7.16
N THR A 595 -6.11 27.94 -6.01
CA THR A 595 -6.67 27.51 -4.73
C THR A 595 -7.84 28.39 -4.28
N GLN A 596 -8.71 27.81 -3.45
CA GLN A 596 -9.73 28.50 -2.67
C GLN A 596 -9.44 28.27 -1.19
N ARG A 597 -9.51 29.34 -0.40
CA ARG A 597 -9.38 29.30 1.07
C ARG A 597 -10.74 29.56 1.70
N VAL A 598 -11.08 28.78 2.71
CA VAL A 598 -12.39 28.80 3.36
C VAL A 598 -12.20 28.81 4.88
N LYS A 599 -12.89 29.72 5.57
CA LYS A 599 -13.04 29.72 7.02
C LYS A 599 -14.38 29.07 7.37
N VAL A 600 -14.31 27.97 8.12
CA VAL A 600 -15.46 27.16 8.51
C VAL A 600 -15.75 27.35 9.99
N ARG A 601 -17.02 27.53 10.34
CA ARG A 601 -17.52 27.71 11.72
C ARG A 601 -18.77 26.88 11.95
N ALA A 602 -19.03 26.49 13.19
CA ALA A 602 -20.32 25.86 13.54
C ALA A 602 -21.46 26.87 13.38
N LEU A 603 -22.60 26.44 12.82
CA LEU A 603 -23.85 27.20 12.93
C LEU A 603 -24.39 27.07 14.37
N PRO A 604 -25.09 28.12 14.89
CA PRO A 604 -25.75 28.10 16.20
C PRO A 604 -26.68 26.90 16.42
#